data_AF-A0A348URV2-F1
#
_entry.id   AF-A0A348URV2-F1
#
_cell.length_a   1.000
_cell.length_b   1.000
_cell.length_c   1.000
_cell.angle_alpha   90.00
_cell.angle_beta   90.00
_cell.angle_gamma   90.00
#
_symmetry.space_group_name_H-M   'P 1'
#
loop_
_entity.id
_entity.type
_entity.pdbx_description
1 polymer ?
#
loop_
_entity_poly.entity_id
_entity_poly.type
_entity_poly.pdbx_seq_one_letter_code
_entity_poly.pdbx_strand_id
1 'polypeptide(L)'
;LLCMEKAIDAGAQQWVVFEDDVVIHRYTPKILSAAVTQLSTCSTWTLFFFGCLIRGSSKTGNPGVKKIRYQALTHAYAVSRAFGKKIARQPWRGIPYDVMLKNLCDDYLGITPFFAFQSNAETDNDACRGLDRFRRCFGGLGFIQLMNEFFYAHRLMIIVGHVAVLAGLLVCLC
;
A
#
# COMPACT_ATOMS: atom_id res chain seq x y z
N LEU A 1 -9.37 15.14 -6.99
CA LEU A 1 -10.50 14.63 -6.17
C LEU A 1 -11.82 14.49 -6.94
N LEU A 2 -11.96 15.09 -8.13
CA LEU A 2 -13.17 15.03 -8.96
C LEU A 2 -13.75 13.62 -9.16
N CYS A 3 -12.91 12.59 -9.35
CA CYS A 3 -13.39 11.21 -9.48
C CYS A 3 -14.15 10.72 -8.23
N MET A 4 -13.76 11.17 -7.04
CA MET A 4 -14.46 10.85 -5.80
C MET A 4 -15.82 11.56 -5.72
N GLU A 5 -15.90 12.82 -6.15
CA GLU A 5 -17.16 13.56 -6.22
C GLU A 5 -18.14 12.85 -7.15
N LYS A 6 -17.70 12.47 -8.36
CA LYS A 6 -18.51 11.69 -9.31
C LYS A 6 -19.03 10.38 -8.71
N ALA A 7 -18.20 9.65 -7.97
CA ALA A 7 -18.63 8.42 -7.30
C ALA A 7 -19.68 8.69 -6.20
N ILE A 8 -19.50 9.77 -5.43
CA ILE A 8 -20.43 10.18 -4.37
C ILE A 8 -21.79 10.60 -4.96
N ASP A 9 -21.76 11.35 -6.07
CA ASP A 9 -22.93 11.85 -6.78
C ASP A 9 -23.71 10.72 -7.45
N ALA A 10 -22.99 9.70 -7.97
CA ALA A 10 -23.58 8.46 -8.46
C ALA A 10 -24.19 7.58 -7.35
N GLY A 11 -24.14 8.00 -6.08
CA GLY A 11 -24.72 7.28 -4.95
C GLY A 11 -23.90 6.08 -4.46
N ALA A 12 -22.65 5.91 -4.92
CA ALA A 12 -21.81 4.79 -4.55
C ALA A 12 -21.52 4.77 -3.04
N GLN A 13 -21.69 3.61 -2.40
CA GLN A 13 -21.32 3.41 -0.99
C GLN A 13 -19.83 3.12 -0.81
N GLN A 14 -19.23 2.53 -1.84
CA GLN A 14 -17.82 2.19 -1.93
C GLN A 14 -17.43 2.28 -3.40
N TRP A 15 -16.19 2.63 -3.69
CA TRP A 15 -15.64 2.58 -5.03
C TRP A 15 -14.19 2.18 -5.00
N VAL A 16 -13.70 1.79 -6.16
CA VAL A 16 -12.33 1.38 -6.37
C VAL A 16 -11.66 2.38 -7.31
N VAL A 17 -10.42 2.74 -6.99
CA VAL A 17 -9.57 3.59 -7.81
C VAL A 17 -8.37 2.76 -8.26
N PHE A 18 -8.13 2.76 -9.57
CA PHE A 18 -6.91 2.27 -10.19
C PHE A 18 -6.34 3.41 -11.02
N GLU A 19 -5.04 3.65 -10.87
CA GLU A 19 -4.27 4.42 -11.84
C GLU A 19 -4.08 3.59 -13.13
N ASP A 20 -3.75 4.27 -14.23
CA ASP A 20 -3.62 3.67 -15.56
C ASP A 20 -2.38 2.77 -15.69
N ASP A 21 -1.41 2.93 -14.80
CA ASP A 21 -0.15 2.21 -14.79
C ASP A 21 -0.11 1.02 -13.81
N VAL A 22 -1.28 0.57 -13.33
CA VAL A 22 -1.40 -0.57 -12.41
C VAL A 22 -1.21 -1.90 -13.13
N VAL A 23 -0.30 -2.72 -12.63
CA VAL A 23 -0.07 -4.10 -13.03
C VAL A 23 -0.59 -5.04 -11.96
N ILE A 24 -1.48 -5.95 -12.36
CA ILE A 24 -2.03 -6.98 -11.47
C ILE A 24 -1.15 -8.23 -11.50
N HIS A 25 -0.66 -8.64 -10.34
CA HIS A 25 0.19 -9.81 -10.16
C HIS A 25 -0.18 -10.55 -8.86
N ARG A 26 0.01 -11.88 -8.78
CA ARG A 26 -0.38 -12.70 -7.59
C ARG A 26 -1.87 -12.65 -7.22
N TYR A 27 -2.73 -12.19 -8.12
CA TYR A 27 -4.18 -12.14 -7.89
C TYR A 27 -4.81 -13.53 -7.99
N THR A 28 -5.70 -13.83 -7.04
CA THR A 28 -6.69 -14.90 -7.18
C THR A 28 -8.04 -14.40 -6.66
N PRO A 29 -9.18 -14.87 -7.22
CA PRO A 29 -10.49 -14.48 -6.73
C PRO A 29 -10.69 -14.77 -5.24
N LYS A 30 -10.05 -15.82 -4.71
CA LYS A 30 -10.12 -16.22 -3.30
C LYS A 30 -9.58 -15.15 -2.36
N ILE A 31 -8.45 -14.52 -2.71
CA ILE A 31 -7.81 -13.48 -1.88
C ILE A 31 -8.73 -12.27 -1.74
N LEU A 32 -9.33 -11.81 -2.84
CA LEU A 32 -10.24 -10.65 -2.80
C LEU A 32 -11.57 -10.98 -2.12
N SER A 33 -12.13 -12.17 -2.38
CA SER A 33 -13.40 -12.60 -1.77
C SER A 33 -13.31 -12.61 -0.23
N ALA A 34 -12.26 -13.20 0.33
CA ALA A 34 -12.04 -13.24 1.77
C ALA A 34 -11.91 -11.83 2.40
N ALA A 35 -11.25 -10.91 1.70
CA ALA A 35 -11.13 -9.52 2.13
C ALA A 35 -12.48 -8.78 2.07
N VAL A 36 -13.25 -8.95 0.99
CA VAL A 36 -14.58 -8.34 0.82
C VAL A 36 -15.54 -8.81 1.91
N THR A 37 -15.57 -10.12 2.21
CA THR A 37 -16.40 -10.65 3.30
C THR A 37 -16.10 -9.96 4.63
N GLN A 38 -14.82 -9.74 4.95
CA GLN A 38 -14.47 -9.03 6.18
C GLN A 38 -14.84 -7.55 6.12
N LEU A 39 -14.58 -6.86 5.00
CA LEU A 39 -14.93 -5.45 4.87
C LEU A 39 -16.44 -5.21 4.96
N SER A 40 -17.26 -6.20 4.59
CA SER A 40 -18.72 -6.13 4.74
C SER A 40 -19.20 -6.30 6.20
N THR A 41 -18.40 -6.96 7.05
CA THR A 41 -18.70 -7.16 8.48
C THR A 41 -18.08 -6.09 9.37
N CYS A 42 -17.03 -5.41 8.90
CA CYS A 42 -16.44 -4.24 9.57
C CYS A 42 -17.21 -2.95 9.20
N SER A 43 -17.98 -2.40 10.13
CA SER A 43 -18.77 -1.18 9.92
C SER A 43 -17.94 0.10 9.75
N THR A 44 -16.63 0.08 10.02
CA THR A 44 -15.79 1.28 10.08
C THR A 44 -14.41 1.09 9.45
N TRP A 45 -14.32 1.26 8.14
CA TRP A 45 -13.03 1.36 7.43
C TRP A 45 -13.01 2.57 6.49
N THR A 46 -11.82 3.05 6.15
CA THR A 46 -11.60 4.29 5.38
C THR A 46 -11.07 3.99 3.98
N LEU A 47 -9.83 3.49 3.90
CA LEU A 47 -9.18 3.03 2.69
C LEU A 47 -8.76 1.57 2.84
N PHE A 48 -8.85 0.86 1.72
CA PHE A 48 -8.38 -0.51 1.60
C PHE A 48 -7.44 -0.65 0.39
N PHE A 49 -6.16 -0.84 0.63
CA PHE A 49 -5.13 -0.87 -0.41
C PHE A 49 -4.96 -2.26 -1.02
N PHE A 50 -4.85 -2.31 -2.35
CA PHE A 50 -4.50 -3.53 -3.10
C PHE A 50 -2.99 -3.65 -3.34
N GLY A 51 -2.30 -2.52 -3.25
CA GLY A 51 -0.86 -2.39 -3.10
C GLY A 51 -0.49 -0.94 -2.83
N CYS A 52 0.64 -0.74 -2.17
CA CYS A 52 1.26 0.55 -1.88
C CYS A 52 2.62 0.30 -1.22
N LEU A 53 3.40 1.37 -1.00
CA LEU A 53 4.48 1.32 -0.02
C LEU A 53 3.93 1.57 1.37
N ILE A 54 4.38 0.74 2.31
CA ILE A 54 4.05 0.82 3.72
C ILE A 54 5.31 1.11 4.54
N ARG A 55 5.10 1.75 5.69
CA ARG A 55 6.13 1.96 6.74
C ARG A 55 5.87 1.13 7.99
N GLY A 56 4.82 0.33 7.99
CA GLY A 56 4.43 -0.55 9.08
C GLY A 56 3.21 -1.38 8.72
N SER A 57 3.08 -2.54 9.35
CA SER A 57 1.85 -3.33 9.28
C SER A 57 1.62 -4.08 10.59
N SER A 58 0.37 -4.39 10.89
CA SER A 58 -0.02 -5.27 11.98
C SER A 58 -1.17 -6.18 11.54
N LYS A 59 -1.27 -7.35 12.19
CA LYS A 59 -2.29 -8.34 11.87
C LYS A 59 -3.68 -7.81 12.24
N THR A 60 -4.69 -8.20 11.46
CA THR A 60 -6.08 -8.15 11.90
C THR A 60 -6.53 -9.55 12.37
N GLY A 61 -7.80 -9.71 12.75
CA GLY A 61 -8.39 -11.02 12.99
C GLY A 61 -8.50 -11.91 11.73
N ASN A 62 -8.22 -11.38 10.55
CA ASN A 62 -8.23 -12.14 9.28
C ASN A 62 -6.83 -12.12 8.65
N PRO A 63 -6.30 -13.27 8.23
CA PRO A 63 -4.99 -13.34 7.57
C PRO A 63 -4.91 -12.63 6.21
N GLY A 64 -6.03 -12.48 5.50
CA GLY A 64 -6.11 -11.81 4.20
C GLY A 64 -6.16 -10.28 4.26
N VAL A 65 -6.26 -9.70 5.46
CA VAL A 65 -6.32 -8.25 5.67
C VAL A 65 -5.39 -7.84 6.80
N LYS A 66 -4.60 -6.80 6.56
CA LYS A 66 -3.73 -6.19 7.57
C LYS A 66 -4.10 -4.75 7.81
N LYS A 67 -3.80 -4.26 9.01
CA LYS A 67 -3.65 -2.82 9.23
C LYS A 67 -2.30 -2.41 8.67
N ILE A 68 -2.26 -1.29 7.96
CA ILE A 68 -1.06 -0.78 7.34
C ILE A 68 -0.87 0.69 7.68
N ARG A 69 0.38 1.05 7.93
CA ARG A 69 0.83 2.45 7.97
C ARG A 69 1.32 2.79 6.59
N TYR A 70 0.52 3.55 5.86
CA TYR A 70 0.80 3.96 4.50
C TYR A 70 2.04 4.88 4.45
N GLN A 71 2.82 4.76 3.37
CA GLN A 71 4.02 5.57 3.13
C GLN A 71 3.95 6.31 1.79
N ALA A 72 3.66 5.64 0.68
CA ALA A 72 3.65 6.21 -0.67
C ALA A 72 2.96 5.25 -1.68
N LEU A 73 2.76 5.73 -2.92
CA LEU A 73 2.22 4.99 -4.07
C LEU A 73 0.75 4.59 -3.88
N THR A 74 -0.15 5.56 -3.98
CA THR A 74 -1.60 5.33 -3.93
C THR A 74 -2.17 4.97 -5.31
N HIS A 75 -1.69 3.89 -5.90
CA HIS A 75 -2.05 3.49 -7.28
C HIS A 75 -3.30 2.60 -7.38
N ALA A 76 -3.60 1.81 -6.35
CA ALA A 76 -4.74 0.87 -6.38
C ALA A 76 -5.37 0.64 -5.00
N TYR A 77 -6.61 1.13 -4.82
CA TYR A 77 -7.28 1.11 -3.53
C TYR A 77 -8.80 1.23 -3.63
N ALA A 78 -9.50 0.72 -2.62
CA ALA A 78 -10.91 0.96 -2.39
C ALA A 78 -11.14 2.03 -1.33
N VAL A 79 -12.26 2.74 -1.44
CA VAL A 79 -12.63 3.89 -0.61
C VAL A 79 -14.03 3.67 -0.05
N SER A 80 -14.22 3.91 1.24
CA SER A 80 -15.56 3.98 1.82
C SER A 80 -16.18 5.36 1.60
N ARG A 81 -17.50 5.43 1.36
CA ARG A 81 -18.19 6.70 1.10
C ARG A 81 -18.00 7.73 2.21
N ALA A 82 -18.03 7.30 3.48
CA ALA A 82 -17.84 8.19 4.61
C ALA A 82 -16.48 8.90 4.56
N PHE A 83 -15.42 8.14 4.25
CA PHE A 83 -14.08 8.69 4.10
C PHE A 83 -13.95 9.54 2.82
N GLY A 84 -14.44 9.05 1.69
CA GLY A 84 -14.39 9.78 0.42
C GLY A 84 -15.09 11.14 0.50
N LYS A 85 -16.23 11.24 1.20
CA LYS A 85 -16.89 12.52 1.49
C LYS A 85 -16.03 13.45 2.35
N LYS A 86 -15.35 12.92 3.34
CA LYS A 86 -14.43 13.69 4.20
C LYS A 86 -13.27 14.26 3.39
N ILE A 87 -12.73 13.51 2.44
CA ILE A 87 -11.62 13.95 1.59
C ILE A 87 -12.08 14.92 0.52
N ALA A 88 -13.16 14.61 -0.21
CA ALA A 88 -13.67 15.45 -1.30
C ALA A 88 -14.02 16.88 -0.85
N ARG A 89 -14.45 17.05 0.41
CA ARG A 89 -14.77 18.36 0.99
C ARG A 89 -13.55 19.19 1.43
N GLN A 90 -12.35 18.61 1.45
CA GLN A 90 -11.15 19.35 1.87
C GLN A 90 -10.65 20.21 0.70
N PRO A 91 -10.41 21.51 0.92
CA PRO A 91 -9.79 22.34 -0.10
C PRO A 91 -8.37 21.85 -0.36
N TRP A 92 -7.95 21.85 -1.62
CA TRP A 92 -6.57 21.53 -1.96
C TRP A 92 -5.63 22.57 -1.35
N ARG A 93 -4.60 22.10 -0.63
CA ARG A 93 -3.63 22.95 0.08
C ARG A 93 -2.26 22.98 -0.58
N GLY A 94 -2.16 22.62 -1.86
CA GLY A 94 -0.87 22.52 -2.58
C GLY A 94 -0.01 21.33 -2.16
N ILE A 95 -0.53 20.42 -1.32
CA ILE A 95 0.17 19.18 -0.94
C ILE A 95 -0.20 18.03 -1.89
N PRO A 96 0.76 17.17 -2.28
CA PRO A 96 0.48 15.96 -3.04
C PRO A 96 -0.46 15.00 -2.28
N TYR A 97 -1.23 14.21 -3.04
CA TYR A 97 -2.24 13.32 -2.48
C TYR A 97 -1.63 12.24 -1.56
N ASP A 98 -0.53 11.60 -1.98
CA ASP A 98 0.21 10.62 -1.16
C ASP A 98 0.69 11.24 0.16
N VAL A 99 1.20 12.47 0.12
CA VAL A 99 1.66 13.19 1.33
C VAL A 99 0.51 13.49 2.27
N MET A 100 -0.64 13.91 1.72
CA MET A 100 -1.86 14.11 2.50
C MET A 100 -2.30 12.81 3.18
N LEU A 101 -2.36 11.69 2.45
CA LEU A 101 -2.77 10.39 3.00
C LEU A 101 -1.82 9.90 4.09
N LYS A 102 -0.52 10.01 3.87
CA LYS A 102 0.51 9.65 4.86
C LYS A 102 0.34 10.38 6.20
N ASN A 103 -0.17 11.60 6.18
CA ASN A 103 -0.33 12.43 7.38
C ASN A 103 -1.72 12.34 8.02
N LEU A 104 -2.70 11.69 7.37
CA LEU A 104 -4.09 11.75 7.80
C LEU A 104 -4.48 10.65 8.79
N CYS A 105 -3.99 9.42 8.58
CA CYS A 105 -4.33 8.27 9.42
C CYS A 105 -3.27 7.18 9.30
N ASP A 106 -3.08 6.41 10.38
CA ASP A 106 -2.14 5.28 10.43
C ASP A 106 -2.83 3.90 10.42
N ASP A 107 -4.16 3.85 10.39
CA ASP A 107 -4.97 2.63 10.50
C ASP A 107 -5.72 2.31 9.19
N TYR A 108 -5.04 2.46 8.06
CA TYR A 108 -5.58 1.97 6.79
C TYR A 108 -5.57 0.45 6.75
N LEU A 109 -6.42 -0.12 5.91
CA LEU A 109 -6.42 -1.56 5.67
C LEU A 109 -5.70 -1.86 4.35
N GLY A 110 -5.09 -3.02 4.27
CA GLY A 110 -4.45 -3.52 3.06
C GLY A 110 -4.67 -5.01 2.90
N ILE A 111 -4.80 -5.45 1.65
CA ILE A 111 -4.91 -6.87 1.33
C ILE A 111 -3.57 -7.58 1.57
N THR A 112 -3.60 -8.86 1.92
CA THR A 112 -2.39 -9.68 2.02
C THR A 112 -2.58 -11.02 1.30
N PRO A 113 -1.67 -11.39 0.38
CA PRO A 113 -0.61 -10.54 -0.16
C PRO A 113 -1.15 -9.40 -1.04
N PHE A 114 -0.39 -8.32 -1.20
CA PHE A 114 -0.66 -7.31 -2.23
C PHE A 114 -0.65 -7.93 -3.63
N PHE A 115 -1.56 -7.45 -4.48
CA PHE A 115 -1.74 -7.96 -5.83
C PHE A 115 -1.72 -6.88 -6.92
N ALA A 116 -1.77 -5.60 -6.56
CA ALA A 116 -1.73 -4.50 -7.50
C ALA A 116 -0.43 -3.73 -7.32
N PHE A 117 0.36 -3.58 -8.37
CA PHE A 117 1.68 -2.96 -8.34
C PHE A 117 1.76 -1.85 -9.36
N GLN A 118 2.35 -0.72 -8.99
CA GLN A 118 2.65 0.33 -9.95
C GLN A 118 3.74 -0.11 -10.92
N SER A 119 3.53 0.11 -12.23
CA SER A 119 4.53 -0.17 -13.26
C SER A 119 5.72 0.81 -13.22
N ASN A 120 6.72 0.59 -14.06
CA ASN A 120 7.88 1.49 -14.19
C ASN A 120 7.61 2.69 -15.10
N ALA A 121 6.39 3.25 -15.09
CA ALA A 121 6.02 4.35 -15.99
C ALA A 121 7.06 5.49 -15.92
N GLU A 122 7.48 5.96 -17.10
CA GLU A 122 8.61 6.88 -17.28
C GLU A 122 8.33 8.30 -16.77
N THR A 123 7.08 8.60 -16.46
CA THR A 123 6.51 9.95 -16.59
C THR A 123 6.92 10.96 -15.51
N ASP A 124 7.54 10.56 -14.40
CA ASP A 124 7.90 11.50 -13.31
C ASP A 124 9.39 11.49 -12.90
N ASN A 125 10.25 10.70 -13.54
CA ASN A 125 11.65 10.53 -13.12
C ASN A 125 12.68 11.26 -13.99
N ASP A 126 12.26 12.17 -14.86
CA ASP A 126 13.18 12.92 -15.73
C ASP A 126 14.22 13.74 -14.94
N ALA A 127 13.88 14.18 -13.73
CA ALA A 127 14.80 14.86 -12.83
C ALA A 127 15.90 13.94 -12.25
N CYS A 128 15.71 12.62 -12.26
CA CYS A 128 16.58 11.66 -11.56
C CYS A 128 16.83 10.37 -12.36
N ARG A 129 17.14 10.50 -13.66
CA ARG A 129 17.38 9.38 -14.60
C ARG A 129 18.40 8.34 -14.13
N GLY A 130 19.41 8.73 -13.35
CA GLY A 130 20.39 7.82 -12.77
C GLY A 130 19.80 6.88 -11.72
N LEU A 131 18.94 7.41 -10.85
CA LEU A 131 18.23 6.63 -9.82
C LEU A 131 17.23 5.67 -10.47
N ASP A 132 16.54 6.11 -11.52
CA ASP A 132 15.61 5.25 -12.25
C ASP A 132 16.33 4.09 -12.96
N ARG A 133 17.48 4.36 -13.58
CA ARG A 133 18.28 3.33 -14.24
C ARG A 133 18.82 2.31 -13.24
N PHE A 134 19.33 2.78 -12.10
CA PHE A 134 19.75 1.91 -11.00
C PHE A 134 18.57 1.06 -10.50
N ARG A 135 17.42 1.67 -10.24
CA ARG A 135 16.20 0.98 -9.83
C ARG A 135 15.79 -0.11 -10.82
N ARG A 136 15.83 0.16 -12.13
CA ARG A 136 15.51 -0.84 -13.18
C ARG A 136 16.49 -2.01 -13.17
N CYS A 137 17.79 -1.78 -12.92
CA CYS A 137 18.78 -2.86 -12.80
C CYS A 137 18.49 -3.82 -11.63
N PHE A 138 17.81 -3.37 -10.57
CA PHE A 138 17.39 -4.19 -9.44
C PHE A 138 15.91 -4.63 -9.49
N GLY A 139 15.29 -4.64 -10.68
CA GLY A 139 13.92 -5.15 -10.87
C GLY A 139 12.80 -4.11 -10.80
N GLY A 140 13.12 -2.82 -10.68
CA GLY A 140 12.14 -1.74 -10.83
C GLY A 140 11.29 -1.43 -9.59
N LEU A 141 10.27 -0.60 -9.79
CA LEU A 141 9.32 -0.15 -8.76
C LEU A 141 8.46 -1.30 -8.21
N GLY A 142 8.07 -2.24 -9.07
CA GLY A 142 7.33 -3.44 -8.66
C GLY A 142 8.14 -4.31 -7.68
N PHE A 143 9.45 -4.47 -7.92
CA PHE A 143 10.33 -5.20 -7.01
C PHE A 143 10.47 -4.50 -5.65
N ILE A 144 10.59 -3.17 -5.63
CA ILE A 144 10.62 -2.40 -4.37
C ILE A 144 9.34 -2.60 -3.57
N GLN A 145 8.17 -2.56 -4.22
CA GLN A 145 6.89 -2.81 -3.56
C GLN A 145 6.81 -4.22 -2.98
N LEU A 146 7.29 -5.23 -3.72
CA LEU A 146 7.32 -6.62 -3.26
C LEU A 146 8.28 -6.83 -2.08
N MET A 147 9.48 -6.23 -2.14
CA MET A 147 10.44 -6.25 -1.04
C MET A 147 9.95 -5.47 0.19
N ASN A 148 9.26 -4.36 -0.01
CA ASN A 148 8.65 -3.58 1.06
C ASN A 148 7.58 -4.42 1.79
N GLU A 149 6.66 -5.06 1.05
CA GLU A 149 5.69 -5.99 1.63
C GLU A 149 6.38 -7.11 2.40
N PHE A 150 7.38 -7.76 1.77
CA PHE A 150 8.11 -8.87 2.36
C PHE A 150 8.81 -8.48 3.67
N PHE A 151 9.50 -7.34 3.68
CA PHE A 151 10.21 -6.82 4.84
C PHE A 151 9.24 -6.61 6.01
N TYR A 152 8.10 -5.96 5.78
CA TYR A 152 7.14 -5.71 6.85
C TYR A 152 6.35 -6.96 7.27
N ALA A 153 6.17 -7.94 6.38
CA ALA A 153 5.59 -9.23 6.74
C ALA A 153 6.51 -10.08 7.62
N HIS A 154 7.83 -9.98 7.45
CA HIS A 154 8.82 -10.82 8.13
C HIS A 154 9.80 -10.05 9.02
N ARG A 155 9.48 -8.78 9.35
CA ARG A 155 10.39 -7.85 10.03
C ARG A 155 11.06 -8.43 11.27
N LEU A 156 10.30 -9.14 12.11
CA LEU A 156 10.82 -9.74 13.32
C LEU A 156 11.88 -10.82 13.01
N MET A 157 11.61 -11.70 12.04
CA MET A 157 12.56 -12.75 11.65
C MET A 157 13.82 -12.15 11.03
N ILE A 158 13.68 -11.08 10.24
CA ILE A 158 14.83 -10.36 9.67
C ILE A 158 15.69 -9.80 10.81
N ILE A 159 15.10 -9.10 11.78
CA ILE A 159 15.82 -8.53 12.92
C ILE A 159 16.52 -9.64 13.73
N VAL A 160 15.80 -10.70 14.08
CA VAL A 160 16.35 -11.83 14.85
C VAL A 160 17.50 -12.49 14.10
N GLY A 161 17.38 -12.70 12.79
CA GLY A 161 18.45 -13.25 11.96
C GLY A 161 19.72 -12.39 11.98
N HIS A 162 19.59 -11.06 11.87
CA HIS A 162 20.74 -10.16 11.95
C HIS A 162 21.40 -10.19 13.34
N VAL A 163 20.60 -10.20 14.42
CA VAL A 163 21.12 -10.31 15.78
C VAL A 163 21.87 -11.62 15.99
N ALA A 164 21.34 -12.73 15.47
CA ALA A 164 21.98 -14.05 15.57
C ALA A 164 23.32 -14.10 14.83
N VAL A 165 23.40 -13.52 13.63
CA VAL A 165 24.66 -13.43 12.86
C VAL A 165 25.69 -12.58 13.60
N LEU A 166 25.30 -11.41 14.12
CA LEU A 166 26.20 -10.54 14.90
C LEU A 166 26.70 -11.24 16.17
N ALA A 167 25.82 -11.94 16.88
CA ALA A 167 26.20 -12.73 18.05
C ALA A 167 27.19 -13.84 17.69
N GLY A 168 26.95 -14.57 16.58
CA GLY A 168 27.86 -15.60 16.09
C GLY A 168 29.25 -15.04 15.73
N LEU A 169 29.31 -13.90 15.04
CA LEU A 169 30.57 -13.23 14.72
C LEU A 169 31.33 -12.79 15.98
N LEU A 170 30.63 -12.25 16.97
CA LEU A 170 31.21 -11.90 18.28
C LEU A 170 31.81 -13.12 18.98
N VAL A 171 31.11 -14.27 18.96
CA VAL A 171 31.63 -15.51 19.54
C VAL A 171 32.85 -16.04 18.78
N CYS A 172 32.91 -15.88 17.46
CA CYS A 172 34.06 -16.31 16.66
C CYS A 172 35.29 -15.38 16.75
N LEU A 173 35.11 -14.13 17.18
CA LEU A 173 36.18 -13.13 17.32
C LEU A 173 36.77 -13.05 18.73
N CYS A 174 36.10 -13.63 19.73
CA CYS A 174 36.56 -13.77 21.11
C CYS A 174 37.24 -15.13 21.32
#